data_AF-A0A015J481-F1
#
_entry.id   AF-A0A015J481-F1
#
_cell.length_a   1.000
_cell.length_b   1.000
_cell.length_c   1.000
_cell.angle_alpha   90.00
_cell.angle_beta   90.00
_cell.angle_gamma   90.00
#
_symmetry.space_group_name_H-M   'P 1'
#
loop_
_entity.id
_entity.type
_entity.pdbx_description
1 polymer ?
#
loop_
_entity_poly.entity_id
_entity_poly.type
_entity_poly.pdbx_seq_one_letter_code
_entity_poly.pdbx_strand_id
1 'polypeptide(L)'
;MEVDEEEARAKMKTILKTFPIELELIYDEKFSSESNDEILQQIIPRLIEVMKPRYTPRYRQVKSWLAALHKHRRVRLLYKQRGTLDKDNRRLHRNNRLNEKKARRVKGAKSLFDKNDEKLENYDRKEFLNVLSDNRYHSSEYSESDEEQPDGKRHINVYNPSWRFEEVR
;
A
#
# COMPACT_ATOMS: atom_id res chain seq x y z
N MET A 1 -25.16 6.39 14.48
CA MET A 1 -23.70 6.51 14.65
C MET A 1 -23.09 5.29 14.01
N GLU A 2 -22.72 5.42 12.73
CA GLU A 2 -21.98 4.41 12.00
C GLU A 2 -20.56 4.46 12.56
N VAL A 3 -20.30 3.64 13.57
CA VAL A 3 -18.93 3.45 14.08
C VAL A 3 -18.11 3.00 12.89
N ASP A 4 -17.07 3.76 12.55
CA ASP A 4 -16.27 3.57 11.35
C ASP A 4 -15.81 2.10 11.27
N GLU A 5 -16.47 1.34 10.40
CA GLU A 5 -16.25 -0.10 10.27
C GLU A 5 -14.81 -0.38 9.85
N GLU A 6 -14.19 0.56 9.13
CA GLU A 6 -12.80 0.47 8.73
C GLU A 6 -11.86 0.61 9.92
N GLU A 7 -12.12 1.56 10.82
CA GLU A 7 -11.37 1.72 12.07
C GLU A 7 -11.55 0.48 12.98
N ALA A 8 -12.77 -0.05 13.09
CA ALA A 8 -13.06 -1.26 13.85
C ALA A 8 -12.31 -2.48 13.28
N ARG A 9 -12.28 -2.64 11.95
CA ARG A 9 -11.51 -3.70 11.26
C ARG A 9 -10.01 -3.52 11.47
N ALA A 10 -9.49 -2.30 11.43
CA ALA A 10 -8.08 -2.02 11.71
C ALA A 10 -7.74 -2.39 13.16
N LYS A 11 -8.59 -2.03 14.12
CA LYS A 11 -8.41 -2.40 15.53
C LYS A 11 -8.44 -3.92 15.73
N MET A 12 -9.41 -4.62 15.13
CA MET A 12 -9.46 -6.09 15.15
C MET A 12 -8.16 -6.71 14.65
N LYS A 13 -7.60 -6.22 13.53
CA LYS A 13 -6.31 -6.71 13.00
C LYS A 13 -5.15 -6.50 13.98
N THR A 14 -5.14 -5.41 14.75
CA THR A 14 -4.10 -5.19 15.77
C THR A 14 -4.22 -6.15 16.94
N ILE A 15 -5.45 -6.40 17.41
CA ILE A 15 -5.73 -7.33 18.51
C ILE A 15 -5.39 -8.77 18.11
N LEU A 16 -5.74 -9.18 16.88
CA LEU A 16 -5.42 -10.51 16.37
C LEU A 16 -3.92 -10.85 16.44
N LYS A 17 -3.01 -9.86 16.37
CA LYS A 17 -1.56 -10.09 16.49
C LYS A 17 -1.10 -10.45 17.91
N THR A 18 -1.90 -10.16 18.92
CA THR A 18 -1.57 -10.43 20.33
C THR A 18 -2.11 -11.78 20.81
N PHE A 19 -2.89 -12.46 19.98
CA PHE A 19 -3.44 -13.78 20.30
C PHE A 19 -2.35 -14.86 20.18
N PRO A 20 -2.48 -15.96 20.95
CA PRO A 20 -1.55 -17.08 20.84
C PRO A 20 -1.61 -17.70 19.43
N ILE A 21 -0.48 -18.24 18.98
CA ILE A 21 -0.32 -18.83 17.63
C ILE A 21 -1.26 -20.02 17.41
N GLU A 22 -1.64 -20.73 18.48
CA GLU A 22 -2.62 -21.83 18.46
C GLU A 22 -4.00 -21.38 17.96
N LEU A 23 -4.30 -20.09 18.09
CA LEU A 23 -5.50 -19.44 17.59
C LEU A 23 -5.24 -18.73 16.26
N GLU A 24 -4.21 -19.10 15.49
CA GLU A 24 -4.06 -18.60 14.13
C GLU A 24 -4.87 -19.46 13.16
N LEU A 25 -5.65 -18.80 12.29
CA LEU A 25 -6.39 -19.50 11.24
C LEU A 25 -5.45 -20.23 10.28
N ILE A 26 -5.78 -21.47 9.96
CA ILE A 26 -5.03 -22.31 9.04
C ILE A 26 -5.33 -21.84 7.60
N TYR A 27 -4.35 -21.21 6.96
CA TYR A 27 -4.52 -20.65 5.61
C TYR A 27 -4.41 -21.68 4.48
N ASP A 28 -3.77 -22.82 4.74
CA ASP A 28 -3.68 -23.95 3.82
C ASP A 28 -5.04 -24.67 3.64
N GLU A 29 -5.95 -24.48 4.58
CA GLU A 29 -7.33 -25.01 4.55
C GLU A 29 -8.38 -23.95 4.19
N LYS A 30 -9.55 -24.42 3.73
CA LYS A 30 -10.69 -23.52 3.46
C LYS A 30 -11.13 -22.86 4.76
N PHE A 31 -11.67 -21.63 4.67
CA PHE A 31 -12.17 -20.91 5.85
C PHE A 31 -13.28 -21.67 6.60
N SER A 32 -14.04 -22.52 5.90
CA SER A 32 -15.10 -23.39 6.42
C SER A 32 -14.63 -24.84 6.67
N SER A 33 -13.35 -25.02 7.01
CA SER A 33 -12.84 -26.33 7.46
C SER A 33 -13.18 -26.51 8.93
N GLU A 34 -13.28 -27.76 9.38
CA GLU A 34 -13.56 -28.10 10.77
C GLU A 34 -12.55 -27.46 11.72
N SER A 35 -11.24 -27.60 11.44
CA SER A 35 -10.16 -26.97 12.18
C SER A 35 -10.32 -25.45 12.31
N ASN A 36 -10.65 -24.76 11.21
CA ASN A 36 -10.86 -23.31 11.26
C ASN A 36 -12.17 -22.93 11.96
N ASP A 37 -13.23 -23.72 11.83
CA ASP A 37 -14.49 -23.46 12.53
C ASP A 37 -14.33 -23.60 14.06
N GLU A 38 -13.54 -24.56 14.55
CA GLU A 38 -13.16 -24.66 15.97
C GLU A 38 -12.39 -23.43 16.45
N ILE A 39 -11.39 -23.00 15.68
CA ILE A 39 -10.59 -21.80 15.97
C ILE A 39 -11.49 -20.55 16.00
N LEU A 40 -12.42 -20.42 15.05
CA LEU A 40 -13.35 -19.29 14.98
C LEU A 40 -14.31 -19.24 16.18
N GLN A 41 -14.80 -20.40 16.64
CA GLN A 41 -15.65 -20.49 17.83
C GLN A 41 -14.93 -19.99 19.09
N GLN A 42 -13.62 -20.18 19.19
CA GLN A 42 -12.82 -19.71 20.31
C GLN A 42 -12.43 -18.22 20.18
N ILE A 43 -12.04 -17.78 18.99
CA ILE A 43 -11.52 -16.42 18.77
C ILE A 43 -12.60 -15.36 18.75
N ILE A 44 -13.71 -15.61 18.06
CA ILE A 44 -14.71 -14.55 17.84
C ILE A 44 -15.25 -13.99 19.16
N PRO A 45 -15.62 -14.81 20.17
CA PRO A 45 -16.05 -14.29 21.47
C PRO A 45 -14.98 -13.44 22.14
N ARG A 46 -13.72 -13.91 22.17
CA ARG A 46 -12.59 -13.19 22.76
C ARG A 46 -12.32 -11.86 22.05
N LEU A 47 -12.41 -11.81 20.72
CA LEU A 47 -12.26 -10.57 19.96
C LEU A 47 -13.37 -9.57 20.30
N ILE A 48 -14.62 -10.03 20.38
CA ILE A 48 -15.75 -9.15 20.74
C ILE A 48 -15.54 -8.56 22.13
N GLU A 49 -15.03 -9.36 23.07
CA GLU A 49 -14.74 -8.92 24.43
C GLU A 49 -13.62 -7.86 24.47
N VAL A 50 -12.48 -8.11 23.80
CA VAL A 50 -11.35 -7.17 23.78
C VAL A 50 -11.67 -5.88 23.01
N MET A 51 -12.56 -5.95 22.04
CA MET A 51 -13.00 -4.76 21.28
C MET A 51 -13.93 -3.85 22.08
N LYS A 52 -14.59 -4.37 23.14
CA LYS A 52 -15.38 -3.56 24.07
C LYS A 52 -14.47 -2.76 25.02
N PRO A 53 -14.87 -1.56 25.45
CA PRO A 53 -16.16 -0.89 25.18
C PRO A 53 -16.19 -0.07 23.89
N ARG A 54 -15.04 0.16 23.23
CA ARG A 54 -14.92 1.12 22.11
C ARG A 54 -15.69 0.68 20.86
N TYR A 55 -15.77 -0.63 20.61
CA TYR A 55 -16.54 -1.20 19.51
C TYR A 55 -17.38 -2.37 20.03
N THR A 56 -18.61 -2.48 19.53
CA THR A 56 -19.52 -3.59 19.87
C THR A 56 -19.88 -4.41 18.63
N PRO A 57 -18.91 -5.05 17.98
CA PRO A 57 -19.17 -5.81 16.76
C PRO A 57 -20.00 -7.06 17.07
N ARG A 58 -20.91 -7.42 16.17
CA ARG A 58 -21.66 -8.68 16.23
C ARG A 58 -20.79 -9.84 15.73
N TYR A 59 -21.09 -11.05 16.21
CA TYR A 59 -20.42 -12.28 15.77
C TYR A 59 -20.32 -12.40 14.25
N ARG A 60 -21.41 -12.13 13.53
CA ARG A 60 -21.45 -12.19 12.06
C ARG A 60 -20.51 -11.17 11.40
N GLN A 61 -20.34 -9.98 11.98
CA GLN A 61 -19.43 -8.95 11.47
C GLN A 61 -17.97 -9.40 11.67
N VAL A 62 -17.62 -9.86 12.87
CA VAL A 62 -16.26 -10.38 13.12
C VAL A 62 -15.95 -11.58 12.22
N LYS A 63 -16.91 -12.51 12.06
CA LYS A 63 -16.75 -13.66 11.15
C LYS A 63 -16.53 -13.22 9.70
N SER A 64 -17.25 -12.22 9.20
CA SER A 64 -17.06 -11.72 7.83
C SER A 64 -15.72 -11.00 7.64
N TRP A 65 -15.27 -10.24 8.65
CA TRP A 65 -13.96 -9.59 8.63
C TRP A 65 -12.82 -10.62 8.64
N LEU A 66 -12.93 -11.67 9.45
CA LEU A 66 -11.99 -12.79 9.47
C LEU A 66 -11.99 -13.56 8.14
N ALA A 67 -13.16 -13.77 7.53
CA ALA A 67 -13.27 -14.40 6.22
C ALA A 67 -12.55 -13.60 5.12
N ALA A 68 -12.71 -12.27 5.13
CA ALA A 68 -12.02 -11.38 4.19
C ALA A 68 -10.50 -11.41 4.39
N LEU A 69 -10.04 -11.40 5.64
CA LEU A 69 -8.63 -11.54 5.99
C LEU A 69 -8.05 -12.89 5.52
N HIS A 70 -8.77 -13.98 5.78
CA HIS A 70 -8.37 -15.33 5.37
C HIS A 70 -8.27 -15.43 3.85
N LYS A 71 -9.29 -14.98 3.12
CA LYS A 71 -9.27 -14.94 1.65
C LYS A 71 -8.03 -14.22 1.14
N HIS A 72 -7.71 -13.04 1.66
CA HIS A 72 -6.55 -12.27 1.22
C HIS A 72 -5.21 -13.01 1.50
N ARG A 73 -5.05 -13.55 2.72
CA ARG A 73 -3.82 -14.28 3.12
C ARG A 73 -3.66 -15.59 2.33
N ARG A 74 -4.73 -16.38 2.20
CA ARG A 74 -4.74 -17.64 1.43
C ARG A 74 -4.42 -17.41 -0.04
N VAL A 75 -5.02 -16.40 -0.69
CA VAL A 75 -4.71 -16.07 -2.09
C VAL A 75 -3.22 -15.75 -2.26
N ARG A 76 -2.64 -14.94 -1.36
CA ARG A 76 -1.20 -14.66 -1.38
C ARG A 76 -0.37 -15.93 -1.18
N LEU A 77 -0.72 -16.78 -0.23
CA LEU A 77 -0.02 -18.04 0.01
C LEU A 77 -0.04 -18.95 -1.23
N LEU A 78 -1.19 -19.09 -1.90
CA LEU A 78 -1.32 -19.87 -3.13
C LEU A 78 -0.48 -19.28 -4.29
N TYR A 79 -0.44 -17.96 -4.43
CA TYR A 79 0.45 -17.33 -5.42
C TYR A 79 1.93 -17.53 -5.10
N LYS A 80 2.31 -17.57 -3.82
CA LYS A 80 3.68 -17.87 -3.39
C LYS A 80 4.05 -19.30 -3.77
N GLN A 81 3.17 -20.27 -3.47
CA GLN A 81 3.36 -21.68 -3.84
C GLN A 81 3.48 -21.88 -5.36
N ARG A 82 2.74 -21.10 -6.16
CA ARG A 82 2.81 -21.13 -7.63
C ARG A 82 3.98 -20.34 -8.24
N GLY A 83 4.78 -19.64 -7.43
CA GLY A 83 5.87 -18.78 -7.91
C GLY A 83 5.43 -17.52 -8.68
N THR A 84 4.14 -17.18 -8.71
CA THR A 84 3.62 -16.01 -9.43
C THR A 84 3.66 -14.73 -8.59
N LEU A 85 3.66 -14.87 -7.26
CA LEU A 85 3.62 -13.75 -6.32
C LEU A 85 4.80 -12.78 -6.49
N ASP A 86 5.98 -13.28 -6.84
CA ASP A 86 7.16 -12.44 -7.05
C ASP A 86 7.03 -11.55 -8.30
N LYS A 87 6.50 -12.09 -9.41
CA LYS A 87 6.27 -11.31 -10.64
C LYS A 87 5.19 -10.25 -10.45
N ASP A 88 4.09 -10.61 -9.79
CA ASP A 88 2.99 -9.67 -9.53
C ASP A 88 3.38 -8.61 -8.49
N ASN A 89 4.13 -8.97 -7.45
CA ASN A 89 4.70 -7.99 -6.52
C ASN A 89 5.70 -7.05 -7.21
N ARG A 90 6.54 -7.56 -8.12
CA ARG A 90 7.45 -6.71 -8.91
C ARG A 90 6.68 -5.70 -9.75
N ARG A 91 5.61 -6.14 -10.41
CA ARG A 91 4.71 -5.25 -11.18
C ARG A 91 4.07 -4.19 -10.28
N LEU A 92 3.51 -4.61 -9.14
CA LEU A 92 2.86 -3.71 -8.18
C LEU A 92 3.86 -2.68 -7.61
N HIS A 93 5.08 -3.12 -7.26
CA HIS A 93 6.15 -2.24 -6.80
C HIS A 93 6.53 -1.21 -7.86
N ARG A 94 6.71 -1.62 -9.12
CA ARG A 94 7.01 -0.71 -10.23
C ARG A 94 5.88 0.32 -10.42
N ASN A 95 4.63 -0.12 -10.38
CA ASN A 95 3.47 0.76 -10.52
C ASN A 95 3.36 1.76 -9.35
N ASN A 96 3.59 1.31 -8.11
CA ASN A 96 3.61 2.18 -6.94
C ASN A 96 4.71 3.24 -7.04
N ARG A 97 5.94 2.86 -7.41
CA ARG A 97 7.05 3.81 -7.60
C ARG A 97 6.71 4.87 -8.66
N LEU A 98 6.10 4.45 -9.78
CA LEU A 98 5.64 5.39 -10.81
C LEU A 98 4.55 6.33 -10.29
N ASN A 99 3.60 5.81 -9.52
CA ASN A 99 2.52 6.62 -8.95
C ASN A 99 3.05 7.63 -7.91
N GLU A 100 3.96 7.21 -7.04
CA GLU A 100 4.62 8.08 -6.07
C GLU A 100 5.40 9.21 -6.77
N LYS A 101 6.10 8.90 -7.87
CA LYS A 101 6.78 9.92 -8.69
C LYS A 101 5.80 10.94 -9.24
N LYS A 102 4.64 10.52 -9.77
CA LYS A 102 3.59 11.43 -10.25
C LYS A 102 3.06 12.32 -9.12
N ALA A 103 2.75 11.73 -7.97
CA ALA A 103 2.27 12.46 -6.81
C ALA A 103 3.29 13.55 -6.38
N ARG A 104 4.59 13.23 -6.36
CA ARG A 104 5.65 14.20 -6.06
C ARG A 104 5.73 15.32 -7.08
N ARG A 105 5.64 15.03 -8.39
CA ARG A 105 5.63 16.05 -9.45
C ARG A 105 4.43 17.00 -9.31
N VAL A 106 3.24 16.44 -9.15
CA VAL A 106 1.99 17.22 -8.96
C VAL A 106 2.08 18.08 -7.70
N LYS A 107 2.60 17.55 -6.60
CA LYS A 107 2.80 18.31 -5.35
C LYS A 107 3.80 19.45 -5.53
N GLY A 108 4.94 19.19 -6.18
CA GLY A 108 5.95 20.21 -6.48
C GLY A 108 5.39 21.32 -7.36
N ALA A 109 4.74 20.97 -8.46
CA ALA A 109 4.11 21.93 -9.37
C ALA A 109 3.06 22.79 -8.67
N LYS A 110 2.17 22.19 -7.86
CA LYS A 110 1.21 22.95 -7.05
C LYS A 110 1.90 23.97 -6.15
N SER A 111 2.96 23.55 -5.46
CA SER A 111 3.74 24.44 -4.59
C SER A 111 4.41 25.59 -5.34
N LEU A 112 4.78 25.42 -6.61
CA LEU A 112 5.37 26.49 -7.43
C LEU A 112 4.31 27.47 -7.92
N PHE A 113 3.14 26.97 -8.35
CA PHE A 113 1.99 27.81 -8.66
C PHE A 113 1.53 28.63 -7.44
N ASP A 114 1.51 28.02 -6.26
CA ASP A 114 1.10 28.71 -5.03
C ASP A 114 2.12 29.81 -4.62
N LYS A 115 3.36 29.74 -5.13
CA LYS A 115 4.41 30.77 -4.94
C LYS A 115 4.47 31.81 -6.06
N ASN A 116 3.65 31.68 -7.10
CA ASN A 116 3.73 32.50 -8.33
C ASN A 116 5.14 32.53 -8.94
N ASP A 117 5.77 31.37 -9.07
CA ASP A 117 7.09 31.23 -9.68
C ASP A 117 7.06 31.69 -11.16
N GLU A 118 7.96 32.61 -11.53
CA GLU A 118 8.08 33.19 -12.88
C GLU A 118 8.25 32.10 -13.96
N LYS A 119 8.89 30.97 -13.63
CA LYS A 119 9.09 29.85 -14.56
C LYS A 119 7.78 29.18 -14.99
N LEU A 120 6.70 29.36 -14.21
CA LEU A 120 5.38 28.80 -14.49
C LEU A 120 4.34 29.85 -14.94
N GLU A 121 4.73 31.12 -15.08
CA GLU A 121 3.82 32.23 -15.40
C GLU A 121 3.07 32.02 -16.73
N ASN A 122 3.74 31.45 -17.73
CA ASN A 122 3.20 31.22 -19.07
C ASN A 122 2.38 29.93 -19.21
N TYR A 123 2.25 29.15 -18.15
CA TYR A 123 1.58 27.85 -18.21
C TYR A 123 0.21 27.90 -17.54
N ASP A 124 -0.83 27.45 -18.25
CA ASP A 124 -2.13 27.25 -17.63
C ASP A 124 -2.02 26.16 -16.55
N ARG A 125 -2.47 26.51 -15.33
CA ARG A 125 -2.38 25.64 -14.16
C ARG A 125 -3.08 24.30 -14.38
N LYS A 126 -4.24 24.30 -15.04
CA LYS A 126 -5.06 23.10 -15.21
C LYS A 126 -4.43 22.18 -16.27
N GLU A 127 -4.00 22.73 -17.39
CA GLU A 127 -3.32 21.97 -18.45
C GLU A 127 -2.01 21.36 -17.94
N PHE A 128 -1.20 22.13 -17.21
CA PHE A 128 0.06 21.66 -16.66
C PHE A 128 -0.13 20.47 -15.70
N LEU A 129 -1.10 20.57 -14.78
CA LEU A 129 -1.40 19.48 -13.84
C LEU A 129 -1.96 18.24 -14.54
N ASN A 130 -2.72 18.41 -15.62
CA ASN A 130 -3.19 17.30 -16.44
C ASN A 130 -2.03 16.56 -17.11
N VAL A 131 -1.08 17.29 -17.70
CA VAL A 131 0.13 16.71 -18.33
C VAL A 131 0.97 15.94 -17.30
N LEU A 132 1.13 16.46 -16.08
CA LEU A 132 1.89 15.78 -15.02
C LEU A 132 1.23 14.49 -14.52
N SER A 133 -0.09 14.41 -14.63
CA SER A 133 -0.91 13.27 -14.24
C SER A 133 -1.01 12.21 -15.35
N ASP A 134 -0.80 12.60 -16.61
CA ASP A 134 -0.82 11.70 -17.77
C ASP A 134 0.43 10.79 -17.79
N ASN A 135 0.19 9.52 -18.11
CA ASN A 135 1.20 8.48 -18.21
C ASN A 135 2.05 8.58 -19.47
N ARG A 136 1.60 9.30 -20.49
CA ARG A 136 2.32 9.47 -21.76
C ARG A 136 3.53 10.40 -21.63
N TYR A 137 3.56 11.23 -20.59
CA TYR A 137 4.63 12.19 -20.36
C TYR A 137 5.56 11.74 -19.23
N HIS A 138 6.79 11.44 -19.61
CA HIS A 138 7.85 10.98 -18.71
C HIS A 138 8.99 11.98 -18.69
N SER A 139 9.39 12.42 -17.50
CA SER A 139 10.67 13.12 -17.31
C SER A 139 11.77 12.08 -17.48
N SER A 140 12.71 12.31 -18.40
CA SER A 140 13.91 11.47 -18.53
C SER A 140 14.66 11.45 -17.19
N GLU A 141 15.05 10.26 -16.75
CA GLU A 141 16.00 10.10 -15.64
C GLU A 141 17.28 9.59 -16.28
N TYR A 142 18.40 10.29 -16.08
CA TYR A 142 19.71 9.71 -16.34
C TYR A 142 19.97 8.69 -15.21
N SER A 143 19.89 7.41 -15.54
CA SER A 143 20.37 6.33 -14.69
C SER A 143 21.68 5.83 -15.27
N GLU A 144 22.78 6.06 -14.57
CA GLU A 144 24.04 5.40 -14.90
C GLU A 144 24.02 4.00 -14.28
N SER A 145 24.41 3.02 -15.08
CA SER A 145 24.60 1.65 -14.61
C SER A 145 25.98 1.59 -14.00
N ASP A 146 26.08 1.11 -12.76
CA ASP A 146 27.35 0.92 -12.08
C ASP A 146 28.11 -0.24 -12.75
N GLU A 147 29.20 0.08 -13.46
CA GLU A 147 30.00 -0.89 -14.22
C GLU A 147 30.64 -1.96 -13.32
N GLU A 148 30.78 -1.71 -12.01
CA GLU A 148 31.30 -2.67 -11.04
C GLU A 148 30.27 -3.74 -10.61
N GLN A 149 28.99 -3.56 -10.93
CA GLN A 149 27.91 -4.50 -10.54
C GLN A 149 27.01 -4.90 -11.72
N PRO A 150 27.38 -5.94 -12.49
CA PRO A 150 26.64 -6.36 -13.68
C PRO A 150 25.28 -7.03 -13.39
N ASP A 151 24.92 -7.24 -12.12
CA ASP A 151 23.66 -7.90 -11.75
C ASP A 151 22.42 -7.00 -11.89
N GLY A 152 22.61 -5.70 -12.15
CA GLY A 152 21.56 -4.72 -12.43
C GLY A 152 20.58 -4.48 -11.29
N LYS A 153 20.85 -4.99 -10.07
CA LYS A 153 19.89 -4.88 -8.94
C LYS A 153 19.94 -3.52 -8.26
N ARG A 154 21.01 -2.77 -8.43
CA ARG A 154 21.17 -1.41 -7.90
C ARG A 154 21.34 -0.45 -9.06
N HIS A 155 20.36 0.43 -9.26
CA HIS A 155 20.45 1.53 -10.21
C HIS A 155 20.75 2.81 -9.42
N ILE A 156 21.86 3.48 -9.73
CA ILE A 156 22.18 4.78 -9.17
C ILE A 156 21.38 5.81 -9.97
N ASN A 157 20.39 6.43 -9.32
CA ASN A 157 19.70 7.57 -9.92
C ASN A 157 20.56 8.81 -9.67
N VAL A 158 21.27 9.27 -10.70
CA VAL A 158 22.01 10.53 -10.65
C VAL A 158 21.01 11.65 -10.92
N TYR A 159 20.61 12.33 -9.85
CA TYR A 159 19.80 13.54 -9.98
C TYR A 159 20.76 14.68 -10.30
N ASN A 160 20.68 15.26 -11.51
CA ASN A 160 21.30 16.55 -11.77
C ASN A 160 20.58 17.60 -10.89
N PRO A 161 21.19 18.11 -9.81
CA PRO A 161 20.54 19.02 -8.88
C PRO A 161 20.62 20.47 -9.36
N SER A 162 21.09 20.75 -10.58
CA SER A 162 21.17 22.11 -11.15
C SER A 162 19.88 22.92 -11.02
N TRP A 163 18.71 22.27 -11.05
CA TRP A 163 17.42 22.93 -10.81
C TRP A 163 17.18 23.40 -9.35
N ARG A 164 18.03 22.99 -8.39
CA ARG A 164 18.00 23.43 -6.98
C ARG A 164 19.06 24.47 -6.62
N PHE A 165 20.00 24.78 -7.52
CA PHE A 165 21.19 25.59 -7.17
C PHE A 165 21.17 27.03 -7.71
N GLU A 166 20.15 27.44 -8.47
CA GLU A 166 20.02 28.84 -8.93
C GLU A 166 19.51 29.82 -7.86
N GLU A 167 19.09 29.36 -6.67
CA GLU A 167 18.53 30.21 -5.61
C GLU A 167 19.47 30.46 -4.40
N VAL A 168 20.79 30.41 -4.60
CA VAL A 168 21.73 30.90 -3.58
C VAL A 168 22.68 31.91 -4.21
N ARG A 169 22.19 33.15 -4.36
CA ARG A 169 23.04 34.34 -4.34
C ARG A 169 22.30 35.55 -3.81
#